data_AF-A0YJQ5-F1
#
_entry.id   AF-A0YJQ5-F1
#
_cell.length_a   1.000
_cell.length_b   1.000
_cell.length_c   1.000
_cell.angle_alpha   90.00
_cell.angle_beta   90.00
_cell.angle_gamma   90.00
#
_symmetry.space_group_name_H-M   'P 1'
#
loop_
_entity.id
_entity.type
_entity.pdbx_description
1 polymer ?
#
loop_
_entity_poly.entity_id
_entity_poly.type
_entity_poly.pdbx_seq_one_letter_code
_entity_poly.pdbx_strand_id
1 'polypeptide(L)'
;MESTIQNSKTQIISKFQQILEQRKKVDSKISTKEEEAEKEKGTELIEKTSAYTVDSIVKSLADLQLSFGNNIVEISEQLKTESSKLEELKRSIEIKTQQLQELQKIRLVADALYLLSQEHQEKLNLLTQNATQRQEALDKDKIAKRKAWEKEQQEFEANVQQQQEEQILVRQQEEENYNYEQSKNRKIEQDEYEETRRKLERELANNTQEKEKNWAEREGILEKNKADFEKNKKKVEGFEDELKKASTKAKEEAIQEANREAKVKADLFEKEWESTKQGYELQVTSLEQTIQRQNEQIADLSAQLQATMKQAQDLAMRAFASSSSQK
;
A
#
# COMPACT_ATOMS: atom_id res chain seq x y z
N MET A 1 146.30 15.57 -74.99
CA MET A 1 146.96 15.66 -76.31
C MET A 1 146.82 17.10 -76.75
N GLU A 2 147.80 17.92 -76.37
CA GLU A 2 148.99 18.25 -77.20
C GLU A 2 148.61 19.33 -78.22
N SER A 3 148.95 20.60 -77.97
CA SER A 3 150.28 21.19 -78.11
C SER A 3 150.75 21.16 -79.57
N THR A 4 151.02 22.32 -80.17
CA THR A 4 152.38 22.87 -80.23
C THR A 4 152.47 23.93 -81.33
N ILE A 5 153.07 25.04 -80.93
CA ILE A 5 153.52 26.19 -81.69
C ILE A 5 154.59 25.78 -82.72
N GLN A 6 154.54 26.32 -83.96
CA GLN A 6 155.76 26.63 -84.72
C GLN A 6 155.49 27.51 -85.96
N ASN A 7 156.10 28.70 -85.99
CA ASN A 7 156.95 29.24 -87.08
C ASN A 7 156.80 30.75 -87.36
N SER A 8 157.88 31.47 -87.04
CA SER A 8 158.13 32.90 -87.22
C SER A 8 158.94 33.20 -88.50
N LYS A 9 158.36 32.95 -89.69
CA LYS A 9 158.89 33.45 -90.97
C LYS A 9 157.81 33.92 -91.96
N THR A 10 156.56 33.46 -91.85
CA THR A 10 155.46 33.87 -92.75
C THR A 10 154.68 35.11 -92.27
N GLN A 11 154.81 35.48 -91.00
CA GLN A 11 154.21 36.69 -90.43
C GLN A 11 154.76 37.99 -91.02
N ILE A 12 155.91 37.96 -91.70
CA ILE A 12 156.49 39.13 -92.39
C ILE A 12 155.95 39.26 -93.83
N ILE A 13 155.60 38.15 -94.50
CA ILE A 13 155.00 38.16 -95.84
C ILE A 13 153.48 38.38 -95.78
N SER A 14 152.80 37.85 -94.75
CA SER A 14 151.36 38.05 -94.57
C SER A 14 150.98 39.51 -94.25
N LYS A 15 151.87 40.27 -93.59
CA LYS A 15 151.63 41.68 -93.29
C LYS A 15 151.88 42.62 -94.49
N PHE A 16 152.65 42.21 -95.49
CA PHE A 16 152.83 43.01 -96.72
C PHE A 16 151.67 42.79 -97.72
N GLN A 17 151.10 41.58 -97.78
CA GLN A 17 149.86 41.32 -98.52
C GLN A 17 148.62 41.99 -97.89
N GLN A 18 148.62 42.17 -96.55
CA GLN A 18 147.56 42.91 -95.84
C GLN A 18 147.42 44.40 -96.26
N ILE A 19 148.43 45.02 -96.89
CA ILE A 19 148.34 46.46 -97.24
C ILE A 19 147.91 46.68 -98.70
N LEU A 20 148.16 45.73 -99.60
CA LEU A 20 147.81 45.87 -101.03
C LEU A 20 146.35 45.50 -101.35
N GLU A 21 145.72 44.59 -100.60
CA GLU A 21 144.29 44.25 -100.80
C GLU A 21 143.33 45.26 -100.14
N GLN A 22 143.74 45.91 -99.04
CA GLN A 22 142.91 46.90 -98.35
C GLN A 22 142.72 48.22 -99.12
N ARG A 23 143.55 48.53 -100.12
CA ARG A 23 143.42 49.75 -100.95
C ARG A 23 142.74 49.55 -102.31
N LYS A 24 142.44 48.31 -102.72
CA LYS A 24 141.88 48.02 -104.06
C LYS A 24 140.39 47.65 -104.10
N LYS A 25 139.67 47.75 -102.97
CA LYS A 25 138.20 47.59 -102.92
C LYS A 25 137.48 48.79 -102.28
N VAL A 26 138.04 49.99 -102.47
CA VAL A 26 137.30 51.25 -102.44
C VAL A 26 137.06 51.64 -103.90
N ASP A 27 135.88 51.30 -104.41
CA ASP A 27 135.08 52.10 -105.36
C ASP A 27 134.10 51.24 -106.15
N SER A 28 132.84 51.17 -105.67
CA SER A 28 131.68 51.38 -106.54
C SER A 28 130.39 51.52 -105.71
N LYS A 29 129.93 52.78 -105.57
CA LYS A 29 128.54 53.28 -105.32
C LYS A 29 127.97 53.02 -103.91
N ILE A 30 127.87 54.00 -102.99
CA ILE A 30 126.96 55.19 -102.95
C ILE A 30 125.51 54.78 -103.24
N SER A 31 124.47 55.00 -102.41
CA SER A 31 124.26 55.56 -101.07
C SER A 31 122.74 55.43 -100.79
N THR A 32 122.28 55.19 -99.55
CA THR A 32 121.18 55.94 -98.87
C THR A 32 120.67 55.26 -97.58
N LYS A 33 120.68 56.04 -96.48
CA LYS A 33 119.89 55.94 -95.22
C LYS A 33 120.31 55.10 -94.00
N GLU A 34 121.48 54.46 -93.96
CA GLU A 34 121.99 53.80 -92.72
C GLU A 34 123.28 54.43 -92.15
N GLU A 35 123.96 55.31 -92.90
CA GLU A 35 125.27 55.88 -92.55
C GLU A 35 125.20 57.28 -91.87
N GLU A 36 124.02 57.90 -91.79
CA GLU A 36 123.80 59.12 -90.98
C GLU A 36 123.57 58.79 -89.49
N ALA A 37 123.10 57.58 -89.18
CA ALA A 37 122.85 57.14 -87.80
C ALA A 37 124.13 56.68 -87.05
N GLU A 38 125.19 56.29 -87.77
CA GLU A 38 126.47 55.93 -87.15
C GLU A 38 127.40 57.14 -86.92
N LYS A 39 127.25 58.23 -87.68
CA LYS A 39 127.96 59.49 -87.39
C LYS A 39 127.37 60.26 -86.21
N GLU A 40 126.05 60.22 -85.99
CA GLU A 40 125.45 60.75 -84.75
C GLU A 40 125.89 59.94 -83.51
N LYS A 41 125.98 58.61 -83.62
CA LYS A 41 126.51 57.76 -82.54
C LYS A 41 128.00 57.97 -82.27
N GLY A 42 128.79 58.31 -83.30
CA GLY A 42 130.20 58.66 -83.16
C GLY A 42 130.44 60.00 -82.45
N THR A 43 129.59 61.01 -82.69
CA THR A 43 129.64 62.30 -81.98
C THR A 43 129.14 62.21 -80.54
N GLU A 44 128.13 61.37 -80.26
CA GLU A 44 127.65 61.14 -78.89
C GLU A 44 128.64 60.35 -78.01
N LEU A 45 129.50 59.52 -78.61
CA LEU A 45 130.51 58.74 -77.87
C LEU A 45 131.71 59.60 -77.44
N ILE A 46 132.06 60.63 -78.21
CA ILE A 46 133.19 61.55 -77.94
C ILE A 46 132.80 62.64 -76.93
N GLU A 47 131.54 63.10 -76.92
CA GLU A 47 131.01 63.93 -75.82
C GLU A 47 130.89 63.14 -74.51
N LYS A 48 130.45 61.88 -74.54
CA LYS A 48 130.38 61.04 -73.33
C LYS A 48 131.76 60.73 -72.75
N THR A 49 132.85 60.72 -73.53
CA THR A 49 134.18 60.33 -73.05
C THR A 49 135.06 61.48 -72.54
N SER A 50 134.69 62.73 -72.78
CA SER A 50 135.39 63.91 -72.23
C SER A 50 134.84 64.40 -70.89
N ALA A 51 133.72 63.84 -70.42
CA ALA A 51 133.12 64.10 -69.10
C ALA A 51 133.60 63.13 -67.99
N TYR A 52 134.38 62.11 -68.32
CA TYR A 52 134.93 61.15 -67.35
C TYR A 52 136.31 61.61 -66.86
N THR A 53 136.34 62.50 -65.88
CA THR A 53 137.51 62.74 -65.03
C THR A 53 137.53 61.75 -63.87
N VAL A 54 138.72 61.42 -63.34
CA VAL A 54 138.88 60.50 -62.19
C VAL A 54 137.99 60.91 -61.00
N ASP A 55 137.74 62.22 -60.85
CA ASP A 55 136.84 62.78 -59.84
C ASP A 55 135.35 62.48 -60.10
N SER A 56 134.90 62.42 -61.37
CA SER A 56 133.51 62.05 -61.71
C SER A 56 133.24 60.56 -61.60
N ILE A 57 134.27 59.71 -61.71
CA ILE A 57 134.17 58.26 -61.46
C ILE A 57 134.13 57.96 -59.96
N VAL A 58 134.91 58.66 -59.14
CA VAL A 58 134.83 58.50 -57.67
C VAL A 58 133.51 59.05 -57.14
N LYS A 59 133.02 60.16 -57.70
CA LYS A 59 131.70 60.70 -57.35
C LYS A 59 130.55 59.81 -57.81
N SER A 60 130.64 59.20 -59.01
CA SER A 60 129.62 58.23 -59.46
C SER A 60 129.68 56.91 -58.69
N LEU A 61 130.85 56.46 -58.24
CA LEU A 61 130.96 55.29 -57.35
C LEU A 61 130.39 55.60 -55.97
N ALA A 62 130.63 56.80 -55.44
CA ALA A 62 130.03 57.27 -54.19
C ALA A 62 128.51 57.41 -54.32
N ASP A 63 127.99 57.98 -55.42
CA ASP A 63 126.56 58.07 -55.73
C ASP A 63 125.93 56.68 -55.96
N LEU A 64 126.68 55.72 -56.51
CA LEU A 64 126.21 54.35 -56.69
C LEU A 64 126.16 53.61 -55.34
N GLN A 65 127.11 53.86 -54.45
CA GLN A 65 127.11 53.31 -53.09
C GLN A 65 126.00 53.95 -52.22
N LEU A 66 125.73 55.25 -52.41
CA LEU A 66 124.62 55.96 -51.79
C LEU A 66 123.26 55.52 -52.34
N SER A 67 123.13 55.35 -53.66
CA SER A 67 121.89 54.87 -54.28
C SER A 67 121.65 53.38 -53.99
N PHE A 68 122.68 52.55 -53.86
CA PHE A 68 122.52 51.16 -53.44
C PHE A 68 122.14 51.07 -51.94
N GLY A 69 122.72 51.92 -51.09
CA GLY A 69 122.28 52.08 -49.70
C GLY A 69 120.83 52.55 -49.60
N ASN A 70 120.43 53.55 -50.39
CA ASN A 70 119.07 54.07 -50.43
C ASN A 70 118.07 53.04 -50.97
N ASN A 71 118.41 52.30 -52.04
CA ASN A 71 117.55 51.23 -52.57
C ASN A 71 117.42 50.05 -51.60
N ILE A 72 118.46 49.69 -50.85
CA ILE A 72 118.36 48.67 -49.79
C ILE A 72 117.46 49.15 -48.65
N VAL A 73 117.59 50.42 -48.25
CA VAL A 73 116.70 51.02 -47.25
C VAL A 73 115.26 51.05 -47.77
N GLU A 74 115.02 51.43 -49.02
CA GLU A 74 113.70 51.48 -49.64
C GLU A 74 113.08 50.09 -49.82
N ILE A 75 113.85 49.09 -50.25
CA ILE A 75 113.40 47.68 -50.31
C ILE A 75 113.14 47.14 -48.91
N SER A 76 113.95 47.51 -47.90
CA SER A 76 113.71 47.13 -46.51
C SER A 76 112.44 47.79 -45.95
N GLU A 77 112.18 49.04 -46.32
CA GLU A 77 110.98 49.80 -45.95
C GLU A 77 109.74 49.21 -46.65
N GLN A 78 109.85 48.86 -47.93
CA GLN A 78 108.81 48.16 -48.69
C GLN A 78 108.57 46.75 -48.14
N LEU A 79 109.60 45.98 -47.80
CA LEU A 79 109.45 44.66 -47.20
C LEU A 79 108.81 44.76 -45.80
N LYS A 80 109.16 45.79 -45.02
CA LYS A 80 108.55 46.06 -43.71
C LYS A 80 107.09 46.47 -43.85
N THR A 81 106.75 47.31 -44.83
CA THR A 81 105.37 47.71 -45.10
C THR A 81 104.54 46.57 -45.66
N GLU A 82 105.07 45.76 -46.59
CA GLU A 82 104.40 44.55 -47.10
C GLU A 82 104.27 43.46 -46.03
N SER A 83 105.26 43.29 -45.15
CA SER A 83 105.16 42.41 -43.98
C SER A 83 104.09 42.90 -42.99
N SER A 84 104.01 44.22 -42.75
CA SER A 84 102.95 44.83 -41.92
C SER A 84 101.57 44.61 -42.55
N LYS A 85 101.41 44.83 -43.86
CA LYS A 85 100.16 44.55 -44.60
C LYS A 85 99.78 43.08 -44.51
N LEU A 86 100.73 42.17 -44.63
CA LEU A 86 100.50 40.74 -44.50
C LEU A 86 100.06 40.36 -43.07
N GLU A 87 100.64 40.99 -42.04
CA GLU A 87 100.25 40.80 -40.64
C GLU A 87 98.85 41.36 -40.35
N GLU A 88 98.54 42.55 -40.86
CA GLU A 88 97.20 43.15 -40.81
C GLU A 88 96.15 42.30 -41.54
N LEU A 89 96.48 41.76 -42.72
CA LEU A 89 95.60 40.85 -43.45
C LEU A 89 95.38 39.53 -42.70
N LYS A 90 96.43 38.94 -42.13
CA LYS A 90 96.30 37.74 -41.28
C LYS A 90 95.40 38.01 -40.09
N ARG A 91 95.59 39.13 -39.38
CA ARG A 91 94.75 39.53 -38.24
C ARG A 91 93.30 39.81 -38.66
N SER A 92 93.10 40.44 -39.82
CA SER A 92 91.77 40.67 -40.39
C SER A 92 91.06 39.37 -40.76
N ILE A 93 91.77 38.41 -41.36
CA ILE A 93 91.26 37.07 -41.65
C ILE A 93 90.87 36.35 -40.36
N GLU A 94 91.69 36.44 -39.31
CA GLU A 94 91.39 35.83 -38.01
C GLU A 94 90.12 36.44 -37.39
N ILE A 95 90.02 37.77 -37.33
CA ILE A 95 88.82 38.47 -36.85
C ILE A 95 87.59 38.10 -37.69
N LYS A 96 87.72 38.06 -39.02
CA LYS A 96 86.62 37.68 -39.92
C LYS A 96 86.21 36.21 -39.74
N THR A 97 87.16 35.33 -39.45
CA THR A 97 86.88 33.92 -39.15
C THR A 97 86.13 33.78 -37.82
N GLN A 98 86.54 34.53 -36.78
CA GLN A 98 85.82 34.60 -35.51
C GLN A 98 84.40 35.16 -35.69
N GLN A 99 84.23 36.26 -36.43
CA GLN A 99 82.92 36.82 -36.77
C GLN A 99 82.04 35.83 -37.54
N LEU A 100 82.62 35.06 -38.48
CA LEU A 100 81.88 34.01 -39.20
C LEU A 100 81.40 32.90 -38.25
N GLN A 101 82.24 32.47 -37.31
CA GLN A 101 81.86 31.48 -36.30
C GLN A 101 80.76 32.00 -35.36
N GLU A 102 80.81 33.26 -34.95
CA GLU A 102 79.75 33.89 -34.15
C GLU A 102 78.44 33.98 -34.94
N LEU A 103 78.48 34.42 -36.20
CA LEU A 103 77.30 34.45 -37.07
C LEU A 103 76.71 33.05 -37.30
N GLN A 104 77.55 32.02 -37.45
CA GLN A 104 77.10 30.63 -37.53
C GLN A 104 76.42 30.17 -36.24
N LYS A 105 76.96 30.51 -35.07
CA LYS A 105 76.33 30.21 -33.77
C LYS A 105 75.01 30.94 -33.61
N ILE A 106 74.94 32.23 -33.97
CA ILE A 106 73.71 33.01 -33.93
C ILE A 106 72.66 32.41 -34.87
N ARG A 107 73.05 31.99 -36.08
CA ARG A 107 72.16 31.31 -37.02
C ARG A 107 71.63 29.99 -36.46
N LEU A 108 72.50 29.16 -35.87
CA LEU A 108 72.09 27.90 -35.25
C LEU A 108 71.09 28.14 -34.10
N VAL A 109 71.33 29.14 -33.26
CA VAL A 109 70.40 29.51 -32.17
C VAL A 109 69.09 30.07 -32.72
N ALA A 110 69.13 30.89 -33.77
CA ALA A 110 67.92 31.40 -34.42
C ALA A 110 67.09 30.29 -35.06
N ASP A 111 67.73 29.35 -35.75
CA ASP A 111 67.08 28.17 -36.34
C ASP A 111 66.48 27.27 -35.25
N ALA A 112 67.19 27.06 -34.14
CA ALA A 112 66.69 26.29 -32.99
C ALA A 112 65.51 26.97 -32.28
N LEU A 113 65.57 28.30 -32.10
CA LEU A 113 64.47 29.08 -31.53
C LEU A 113 63.25 29.09 -32.46
N TYR A 114 63.46 29.15 -33.78
CA TYR A 114 62.39 29.05 -34.76
C TYR A 114 61.71 27.68 -34.70
N LEU A 115 62.48 26.59 -34.69
CA LEU A 115 61.95 25.23 -34.54
C LEU A 115 61.16 25.08 -33.24
N LEU A 116 61.71 25.53 -32.11
CA LEU A 116 61.04 25.45 -30.81
C LEU A 116 59.74 26.26 -30.77
N SER A 117 59.74 27.45 -31.39
CA SER A 117 58.54 28.28 -31.53
C SER A 117 57.48 27.59 -32.37
N GLN A 118 57.86 26.95 -33.47
CA GLN A 118 56.95 26.18 -34.30
C GLN A 118 56.37 24.98 -33.54
N GLU A 119 57.18 24.19 -32.85
CA GLU A 119 56.71 23.09 -32.00
C GLU A 119 55.76 23.57 -30.90
N HIS A 120 56.05 24.72 -30.29
CA HIS A 120 55.17 25.30 -29.27
C HIS A 120 53.82 25.71 -29.87
N GLN A 121 53.83 26.35 -31.04
CA GLN A 121 52.61 26.73 -31.75
C GLN A 121 51.77 25.51 -32.12
N GLU A 122 52.39 24.43 -32.59
CA GLU A 122 51.71 23.16 -32.89
C GLU A 122 51.11 22.54 -31.62
N LYS A 123 51.85 22.51 -30.51
CA LYS A 123 51.34 22.03 -29.21
C LYS A 123 50.18 22.87 -28.71
N LEU A 124 50.24 24.20 -28.83
CA LEU A 124 49.14 25.09 -28.48
C LEU A 124 47.90 24.81 -29.34
N ASN A 125 48.07 24.66 -30.66
CA ASN A 125 46.98 24.32 -31.57
C ASN A 125 46.35 22.96 -31.22
N LEU A 126 47.15 21.96 -30.87
CA LEU A 126 46.65 20.66 -30.43
C LEU A 126 45.90 20.76 -29.10
N LEU A 127 46.40 21.53 -28.14
CA LEU A 127 45.73 21.73 -26.85
C LEU A 127 44.41 22.47 -27.02
N THR A 128 44.37 23.53 -27.84
CA THR A 128 43.13 24.26 -28.11
C THR A 128 42.13 23.38 -28.84
N GLN A 129 42.54 22.61 -29.86
CA GLN A 129 41.67 21.67 -30.56
C GLN A 129 41.12 20.58 -29.62
N ASN A 130 41.95 20.03 -28.73
CA ASN A 130 41.49 19.04 -27.75
C ASN A 130 40.52 19.66 -26.74
N ALA A 131 40.77 20.90 -26.29
CA ALA A 131 39.90 21.61 -25.37
C ALA A 131 38.53 21.90 -26.01
N THR A 132 38.51 22.37 -27.27
CA THR A 132 37.27 22.63 -28.00
C THR A 132 36.48 21.35 -28.23
N GLN A 133 37.13 20.27 -28.68
CA GLN A 133 36.48 18.96 -28.85
C GLN A 133 35.88 18.43 -27.55
N ARG A 134 36.60 18.55 -26.43
CA ARG A 134 36.08 18.15 -25.11
C ARG A 134 34.89 19.00 -24.69
N GLN A 135 34.95 20.31 -24.92
CA GLN A 135 33.86 21.22 -24.60
C GLN A 135 32.61 20.89 -25.44
N GLU A 136 32.77 20.69 -26.75
CA GLU A 136 31.68 20.28 -27.64
C GLU A 136 31.08 18.93 -27.24
N ALA A 137 31.91 17.94 -26.86
CA ALA A 137 31.44 16.64 -26.38
C ALA A 137 30.64 16.77 -25.08
N LEU A 138 31.12 17.57 -24.13
CA LEU A 138 30.42 17.85 -22.87
C LEU A 138 29.10 18.60 -23.10
N ASP A 139 29.07 19.56 -24.01
CA ASP A 139 27.86 20.31 -24.30
C ASP A 139 26.82 19.43 -25.01
N LYS A 140 27.25 18.53 -25.92
CA LYS A 140 26.38 17.50 -26.49
C LYS A 140 25.82 16.56 -25.43
N ASP A 141 26.65 16.07 -24.50
CA ASP A 141 26.21 15.19 -23.40
C ASP A 141 25.22 15.90 -22.48
N LYS A 142 25.48 17.17 -22.10
CA LYS A 142 24.56 17.98 -21.30
C LYS A 142 23.20 18.14 -21.99
N ILE A 143 23.20 18.45 -23.28
CA ILE A 143 21.95 18.61 -24.04
C ILE A 143 21.22 17.26 -24.13
N ALA A 144 21.92 16.16 -24.40
CA ALA A 144 21.32 14.83 -24.46
C ALA A 144 20.69 14.43 -23.12
N LYS A 145 21.41 14.62 -22.01
CA LYS A 145 20.91 14.34 -20.65
C LYS A 145 19.74 15.21 -20.26
N ARG A 146 19.77 16.51 -20.58
CA ARG A 146 18.63 17.41 -20.33
C ARG A 146 17.39 16.97 -21.10
N LYS A 147 17.54 16.60 -22.38
CA LYS A 147 16.43 16.07 -23.18
C LYS A 147 15.90 14.73 -22.67
N ALA A 148 16.77 13.84 -22.22
CA ALA A 148 16.36 12.57 -21.63
C ALA A 148 15.58 12.80 -20.33
N TRP A 149 16.12 13.65 -19.45
CA TRP A 149 15.45 14.00 -18.19
C TRP A 149 14.12 14.71 -18.39
N GLU A 150 14.02 15.62 -19.37
CA GLU A 150 12.76 16.29 -19.71
C GLU A 150 11.70 15.29 -20.22
N LYS A 151 12.10 14.29 -21.01
CA LYS A 151 11.20 13.20 -21.42
C LYS A 151 10.77 12.33 -20.25
N GLU A 152 11.71 11.91 -19.41
CA GLU A 152 11.40 11.13 -18.20
C GLU A 152 10.45 11.88 -17.27
N GLN A 153 10.64 13.19 -17.12
CA GLN A 153 9.75 14.05 -16.33
C GLN A 153 8.34 14.11 -16.92
N GLN A 154 8.21 14.28 -18.24
CA GLN A 154 6.91 14.27 -18.93
C GLN A 154 6.22 12.90 -18.82
N GLU A 155 6.95 11.81 -18.99
CA GLU A 155 6.42 10.45 -18.85
C GLU A 155 5.98 10.16 -17.40
N PHE A 156 6.77 10.61 -16.43
CA PHE A 156 6.43 10.49 -15.01
C PHE A 156 5.17 11.29 -14.66
N GLU A 157 5.09 12.55 -15.09
CA GLU A 157 3.92 13.40 -14.86
C GLU A 157 2.65 12.81 -15.51
N ALA A 158 2.76 12.29 -16.74
CA ALA A 158 1.67 11.62 -17.42
C ALA A 158 1.22 10.35 -16.67
N ASN A 159 2.15 9.53 -16.18
CA ASN A 159 1.82 8.32 -15.42
C ASN A 159 1.17 8.68 -14.07
N VAL A 160 1.67 9.70 -13.37
CA VAL A 160 1.04 10.18 -12.12
C VAL A 160 -0.39 10.68 -12.38
N GLN A 161 -0.62 11.42 -13.47
CA GLN A 161 -1.96 11.86 -13.84
C GLN A 161 -2.88 10.67 -14.16
N GLN A 162 -2.42 9.71 -14.96
CA GLN A 162 -3.17 8.49 -15.28
C GLN A 162 -3.54 7.70 -14.02
N GLN A 163 -2.60 7.49 -13.10
CA GLN A 163 -2.88 6.81 -11.82
C GLN A 163 -3.87 7.58 -10.95
N GLN A 164 -3.80 8.91 -10.94
CA GLN A 164 -4.78 9.73 -10.21
C GLN A 164 -6.18 9.62 -10.82
N GLU A 165 -6.29 9.67 -12.14
CA GLU A 165 -7.57 9.50 -12.85
C GLU A 165 -8.16 8.10 -12.62
N GLU A 166 -7.35 7.04 -12.73
CA GLU A 166 -7.76 5.67 -12.43
C GLU A 166 -8.21 5.53 -10.98
N GLN A 167 -7.47 6.11 -10.03
CA GLN A 167 -7.84 6.07 -8.61
C GLN A 167 -9.15 6.82 -8.33
N ILE A 168 -9.38 7.96 -8.97
CA ILE A 168 -10.64 8.71 -8.85
C ILE A 168 -11.80 7.88 -9.41
N LEU A 169 -11.62 7.26 -10.57
CA LEU A 169 -12.64 6.42 -11.20
C LEU A 169 -12.97 5.20 -10.35
N VAL A 170 -11.96 4.52 -9.79
CA VAL A 170 -12.17 3.39 -8.87
C VAL A 170 -12.91 3.85 -7.62
N ARG A 171 -12.52 4.96 -7.00
CA ARG A 171 -13.23 5.50 -5.82
C ARG A 171 -14.68 5.85 -6.13
N GLN A 172 -14.95 6.46 -7.28
CA GLN A 172 -16.33 6.77 -7.70
C GLN A 172 -17.15 5.49 -7.88
N GLN A 173 -16.60 4.48 -8.54
CA GLN A 173 -17.28 3.18 -8.69
C GLN A 173 -17.51 2.49 -7.35
N GLU A 174 -16.54 2.52 -6.43
CA GLU A 174 -16.68 1.98 -5.08
C GLU A 174 -17.77 2.71 -4.28
N GLU A 175 -17.80 4.05 -4.35
CA GLU A 175 -18.85 4.86 -3.70
C GLU A 175 -20.23 4.58 -4.28
N GLU A 176 -20.36 4.49 -5.60
CA GLU A 176 -21.61 4.15 -6.28
C GLU A 176 -22.10 2.74 -5.91
N ASN A 177 -21.20 1.75 -5.94
CA ASN A 177 -21.51 0.38 -5.56
C ASN A 177 -21.92 0.29 -4.08
N TYR A 178 -21.17 0.95 -3.20
CA TYR A 178 -21.49 0.98 -1.77
C TYR A 178 -22.86 1.61 -1.50
N ASN A 179 -23.15 2.76 -2.12
CA ASN A 179 -24.43 3.43 -2.00
C ASN A 179 -25.57 2.57 -2.56
N TYR A 180 -25.34 1.90 -3.70
CA TYR A 180 -26.29 0.97 -4.29
C TYR A 180 -26.58 -0.21 -3.35
N GLU A 181 -25.54 -0.89 -2.84
CA GLU A 181 -25.70 -2.01 -1.91
C GLU A 181 -26.41 -1.59 -0.62
N GLN A 182 -26.07 -0.43 -0.06
CA GLN A 182 -26.78 0.14 1.09
C GLN A 182 -28.26 0.36 0.79
N SER A 183 -28.58 0.98 -0.35
CA SER A 183 -29.97 1.24 -0.74
C SER A 183 -30.76 -0.05 -0.94
N LYS A 184 -30.13 -1.07 -1.54
CA LYS A 184 -30.70 -2.40 -1.76
C LYS A 184 -30.96 -3.10 -0.42
N ASN A 185 -29.99 -3.10 0.49
CA ASN A 185 -30.12 -3.73 1.80
C ASN A 185 -31.23 -3.06 2.62
N ARG A 186 -31.28 -1.73 2.66
CA ARG A 186 -32.38 -1.00 3.32
C ARG A 186 -33.75 -1.37 2.74
N LYS A 187 -33.84 -1.53 1.42
CA LYS A 187 -35.09 -1.93 0.78
C LYS A 187 -35.49 -3.35 1.14
N ILE A 188 -34.54 -4.29 1.16
CA ILE A 188 -34.78 -5.66 1.61
C ILE A 188 -35.25 -5.68 3.06
N GLU A 189 -34.54 -4.99 3.96
CA GLU A 189 -34.90 -4.89 5.38
C GLU A 189 -36.29 -4.27 5.57
N GLN A 190 -36.62 -3.24 4.78
CA GLN A 190 -37.94 -2.62 4.81
C GLN A 190 -39.03 -3.58 4.31
N ASP A 191 -38.79 -4.29 3.20
CA ASP A 191 -39.75 -5.26 2.64
C ASP A 191 -39.98 -6.42 3.63
N GLU A 192 -38.92 -6.93 4.27
CA GLU A 192 -39.01 -7.97 5.31
C GLU A 192 -39.76 -7.46 6.56
N TYR A 193 -39.47 -6.24 7.00
CA TYR A 193 -40.20 -5.61 8.11
C TYR A 193 -41.69 -5.42 7.78
N GLU A 194 -42.02 -4.96 6.58
CA GLU A 194 -43.41 -4.82 6.15
C GLU A 194 -44.12 -6.18 6.03
N GLU A 195 -43.43 -7.22 5.56
CA GLU A 195 -43.99 -8.57 5.48
C GLU A 195 -44.30 -9.13 6.89
N THR A 196 -43.35 -9.02 7.81
CA THR A 196 -43.53 -9.44 9.21
C THR A 196 -44.65 -8.65 9.89
N ARG A 197 -44.72 -7.33 9.70
CA ARG A 197 -45.82 -6.50 10.19
C ARG A 197 -47.17 -6.99 9.66
N ARG A 198 -47.29 -7.23 8.35
CA ARG A 198 -48.53 -7.74 7.73
C ARG A 198 -48.91 -9.14 8.21
N LYS A 199 -47.94 -9.99 8.58
CA LYS A 199 -48.21 -11.30 9.19
C LYS A 199 -48.75 -11.14 10.61
N LEU A 200 -48.08 -10.34 11.44
CA LEU A 200 -48.51 -10.07 12.80
C LEU A 200 -49.89 -9.40 12.87
N GLU A 201 -50.17 -8.42 12.00
CA GLU A 201 -51.49 -7.78 11.91
C GLU A 201 -52.59 -8.81 11.58
N ARG A 202 -52.31 -9.74 10.65
CA ARG A 202 -53.25 -10.83 10.32
C ARG A 202 -53.45 -11.81 11.47
N GLU A 203 -52.39 -12.20 12.16
CA GLU A 203 -52.47 -13.08 13.33
C GLU A 203 -53.24 -12.43 14.47
N LEU A 204 -52.99 -11.14 14.75
CA LEU A 204 -53.72 -10.38 15.75
C LEU A 204 -55.21 -10.25 15.40
N ALA A 205 -55.53 -9.96 14.14
CA ALA A 205 -56.92 -9.88 13.67
C ALA A 205 -57.63 -11.23 13.83
N ASN A 206 -57.01 -12.33 13.41
CA ASN A 206 -57.56 -13.68 13.54
C ASN A 206 -57.77 -14.06 15.02
N ASN A 207 -56.78 -13.81 15.88
CA ASN A 207 -56.85 -14.11 17.31
C ASN A 207 -57.93 -13.25 18.01
N THR A 208 -58.04 -11.98 17.63
CA THR A 208 -59.10 -11.09 18.14
C THR A 208 -60.48 -11.61 17.73
N GLN A 209 -60.66 -11.99 16.46
CA GLN A 209 -61.92 -12.55 15.99
C GLN A 209 -62.28 -13.88 16.69
N GLU A 210 -61.31 -14.75 16.92
CA GLU A 210 -61.51 -16.01 17.66
C GLU A 210 -61.91 -15.74 19.11
N LYS A 211 -61.23 -14.80 19.77
CA LYS A 211 -61.59 -14.38 21.13
C LYS A 211 -62.97 -13.77 21.19
N GLU A 212 -63.34 -12.88 20.27
CA GLU A 212 -64.67 -12.28 20.21
C GLU A 212 -65.77 -13.33 20.04
N LYS A 213 -65.56 -14.33 19.17
CA LYS A 213 -66.48 -15.47 19.04
C LYS A 213 -66.62 -16.24 20.36
N ASN A 214 -65.51 -16.60 20.99
CA ASN A 214 -65.50 -17.30 22.28
C ASN A 214 -66.20 -16.50 23.39
N TRP A 215 -66.01 -15.17 23.41
CA TRP A 215 -66.69 -14.27 24.34
C TRP A 215 -68.19 -14.23 24.08
N ALA A 216 -68.61 -14.04 22.83
CA ALA A 216 -70.02 -14.02 22.45
C ALA A 216 -70.73 -15.35 22.77
N GLU A 217 -70.06 -16.49 22.55
CA GLU A 217 -70.58 -17.81 22.93
C GLU A 217 -70.75 -17.93 24.45
N ARG A 218 -69.74 -17.51 25.24
CA ARG A 218 -69.81 -17.51 26.71
C ARG A 218 -70.91 -16.60 27.23
N GLU A 219 -71.02 -15.37 26.72
CA GLU A 219 -72.09 -14.45 27.08
C GLU A 219 -73.46 -15.02 26.72
N GLY A 220 -73.59 -15.65 25.55
CA GLY A 220 -74.82 -16.31 25.13
C GLY A 220 -75.23 -17.48 26.05
N ILE A 221 -74.27 -18.29 26.50
CA ILE A 221 -74.52 -19.36 27.47
C ILE A 221 -74.92 -18.78 28.84
N LEU A 222 -74.22 -17.76 29.31
CA LEU A 222 -74.53 -17.10 30.59
C LEU A 222 -75.93 -16.49 30.57
N GLU A 223 -76.31 -15.79 29.51
CA GLU A 223 -77.63 -15.15 29.42
C GLU A 223 -78.75 -16.19 29.33
N LYS A 224 -78.57 -17.27 28.55
CA LYS A 224 -79.53 -18.40 28.51
C LYS A 224 -79.73 -19.04 29.88
N ASN A 225 -78.65 -19.23 30.64
CA ASN A 225 -78.69 -19.91 31.94
C ASN A 225 -79.09 -18.98 33.09
N LYS A 226 -79.11 -17.67 32.90
CA LYS A 226 -79.38 -16.67 33.94
C LYS A 226 -80.76 -16.84 34.59
N ALA A 227 -81.80 -17.10 33.80
CA ALA A 227 -83.15 -17.28 34.31
C ALA A 227 -83.27 -18.56 35.15
N ASP A 228 -82.67 -19.67 34.69
CA ASP A 228 -82.66 -20.93 35.42
C ASP A 228 -81.82 -20.84 36.69
N PHE A 229 -80.68 -20.14 36.64
CA PHE A 229 -79.87 -19.85 37.81
C PHE A 229 -80.66 -19.07 38.86
N GLU A 230 -81.31 -17.96 38.49
CA GLU A 230 -82.14 -17.16 39.41
C GLU A 230 -83.32 -17.97 39.97
N LYS A 231 -83.96 -18.81 39.14
CA LYS A 231 -85.03 -19.71 39.57
C LYS A 231 -84.54 -20.74 40.59
N ASN A 232 -83.41 -21.39 40.30
CA ASN A 232 -82.82 -22.39 41.19
C ASN A 232 -82.31 -21.76 42.49
N LYS A 233 -81.71 -20.57 42.41
CA LYS A 233 -81.30 -19.78 43.58
C LYS A 233 -82.49 -19.50 44.50
N LYS A 234 -83.60 -18.99 43.97
CA LYS A 234 -84.84 -18.77 44.75
C LYS A 234 -85.39 -20.06 45.37
N LYS A 235 -85.36 -21.18 44.64
CA LYS A 235 -85.76 -22.48 45.17
C LYS A 235 -84.89 -22.91 46.33
N VAL A 236 -83.56 -22.76 46.21
CA VAL A 236 -82.61 -23.11 47.28
C VAL A 236 -82.82 -22.23 48.51
N GLU A 237 -82.99 -20.91 48.32
CA GLU A 237 -83.26 -19.96 49.41
C GLU A 237 -84.60 -20.27 50.12
N GLY A 238 -85.64 -20.68 49.39
CA GLY A 238 -86.95 -21.04 49.95
C GLY A 238 -87.07 -22.48 50.45
N PHE A 239 -86.11 -23.36 50.14
CA PHE A 239 -86.21 -24.79 50.37
C PHE A 239 -86.32 -25.13 51.86
N GLU A 240 -85.57 -24.44 52.72
CA GLU A 240 -85.59 -24.70 54.16
C GLU A 240 -86.96 -24.39 54.77
N ASP A 241 -87.61 -23.31 54.32
CA ASP A 241 -88.93 -22.91 54.80
C ASP A 241 -90.03 -23.84 54.27
N GLU A 242 -89.95 -24.24 53.00
CA GLU A 242 -90.85 -25.26 52.44
C GLU A 242 -90.70 -26.59 53.18
N LEU A 243 -89.47 -27.01 53.47
CA LEU A 243 -89.19 -28.24 54.22
C LEU A 243 -89.71 -28.16 55.66
N LYS A 244 -89.54 -27.02 56.34
CA LYS A 244 -90.12 -26.78 57.67
C LYS A 244 -91.64 -26.88 57.62
N LYS A 245 -92.30 -26.18 56.69
CA LYS A 245 -93.77 -26.21 56.54
C LYS A 245 -94.30 -27.60 56.19
N ALA A 246 -93.63 -28.32 55.29
CA ALA A 246 -94.00 -29.69 54.94
C ALA A 246 -93.82 -30.63 56.13
N SER A 247 -92.73 -30.48 56.91
CA SER A 247 -92.48 -31.26 58.11
C SER A 247 -93.52 -30.98 59.21
N THR A 248 -93.88 -29.71 59.45
CA THR A 248 -94.91 -29.36 60.45
C THR A 248 -96.27 -29.89 60.01
N LYS A 249 -96.65 -29.72 58.74
CA LYS A 249 -97.91 -30.25 58.21
C LYS A 249 -97.98 -31.78 58.31
N ALA A 250 -96.91 -32.49 57.91
CA ALA A 250 -96.86 -33.95 58.03
C ALA A 250 -96.93 -34.42 59.50
N LYS A 251 -96.30 -33.68 60.43
CA LYS A 251 -96.44 -33.93 61.87
C LYS A 251 -97.86 -33.71 62.35
N GLU A 252 -98.51 -32.62 61.96
CA GLU A 252 -99.90 -32.31 62.33
C GLU A 252 -100.88 -33.36 61.78
N GLU A 253 -100.75 -33.74 60.51
CA GLU A 253 -101.56 -34.79 59.89
C GLU A 253 -101.35 -36.14 60.59
N ALA A 254 -100.11 -36.52 60.90
CA ALA A 254 -99.81 -37.74 61.64
C ALA A 254 -100.39 -37.72 63.07
N ILE A 255 -100.34 -36.59 63.77
CA ILE A 255 -100.95 -36.41 65.09
C ILE A 255 -102.48 -36.50 64.99
N GLN A 256 -103.10 -35.86 63.99
CA GLN A 256 -104.54 -35.91 63.77
C GLN A 256 -105.03 -37.33 63.47
N GLU A 257 -104.35 -38.05 62.57
CA GLU A 257 -104.71 -39.43 62.24
C GLU A 257 -104.50 -40.36 63.44
N ALA A 258 -103.37 -40.23 64.17
CA ALA A 258 -103.14 -41.00 65.39
C ALA A 258 -104.21 -40.73 66.47
N ASN A 259 -104.62 -39.47 66.66
CA ASN A 259 -105.70 -39.12 67.58
C ASN A 259 -107.06 -39.66 67.11
N ARG A 260 -107.33 -39.63 65.81
CA ARG A 260 -108.57 -40.18 65.23
C ARG A 260 -108.61 -41.70 65.41
N GLU A 261 -107.53 -42.40 65.10
CA GLU A 261 -107.40 -43.84 65.33
C GLU A 261 -107.53 -44.18 66.82
N ALA A 262 -106.86 -43.43 67.70
CA ALA A 262 -106.93 -43.64 69.14
C ALA A 262 -108.36 -43.41 69.67
N LYS A 263 -109.06 -42.39 69.18
CA LYS A 263 -110.45 -42.12 69.53
C LYS A 263 -111.38 -43.23 69.03
N VAL A 264 -111.25 -43.66 67.77
CA VAL A 264 -112.03 -44.79 67.25
C VAL A 264 -111.78 -46.06 68.05
N LYS A 265 -110.53 -46.36 68.41
CA LYS A 265 -110.18 -47.50 69.27
C LYS A 265 -110.78 -47.38 70.67
N ALA A 266 -110.73 -46.19 71.29
CA ALA A 266 -111.32 -45.93 72.59
C ALA A 266 -112.85 -46.07 72.56
N ASP A 267 -113.52 -45.46 71.57
CA ASP A 267 -114.98 -45.55 71.38
C ASP A 267 -115.42 -47.00 71.13
N LEU A 268 -114.64 -47.78 70.37
CA LEU A 268 -114.90 -49.22 70.17
C LEU A 268 -114.72 -50.00 71.48
N PHE A 269 -113.65 -49.75 72.22
CA PHE A 269 -113.39 -50.40 73.50
C PHE A 269 -114.47 -50.07 74.55
N GLU A 270 -114.93 -48.82 74.62
CA GLU A 270 -116.03 -48.40 75.49
C GLU A 270 -117.33 -49.12 75.12
N LYS A 271 -117.66 -49.22 73.83
CA LYS A 271 -118.83 -49.99 73.35
C LYS A 271 -118.71 -51.49 73.64
N GLU A 272 -117.54 -52.08 73.45
CA GLU A 272 -117.28 -53.49 73.81
C GLU A 272 -117.46 -53.71 75.32
N TRP A 273 -116.97 -52.78 76.15
CA TRP A 273 -117.16 -52.82 77.60
C TRP A 273 -118.62 -52.66 78.00
N GLU A 274 -119.35 -51.70 77.43
CA GLU A 274 -120.80 -51.51 77.67
C GLU A 274 -121.60 -52.75 77.26
N SER A 275 -121.33 -53.32 76.08
CA SER A 275 -121.97 -54.55 75.62
C SER A 275 -121.67 -55.74 76.54
N THR A 276 -120.42 -55.86 76.99
CA THR A 276 -120.01 -56.89 77.96
C THR A 276 -120.70 -56.69 79.31
N LYS A 277 -120.78 -55.45 79.80
CA LYS A 277 -121.48 -55.09 81.03
C LYS A 277 -122.96 -55.42 80.94
N GLN A 278 -123.65 -55.03 79.85
CA GLN A 278 -125.05 -55.39 79.60
C GLN A 278 -125.24 -56.91 79.54
N GLY A 279 -124.30 -57.64 78.92
CA GLY A 279 -124.28 -59.09 78.92
C GLY A 279 -124.23 -59.68 80.33
N TYR A 280 -123.34 -59.18 81.18
CA TYR A 280 -123.26 -59.59 82.59
C TYR A 280 -124.50 -59.16 83.39
N GLU A 281 -125.05 -57.97 83.18
CA GLU A 281 -126.28 -57.50 83.84
C GLU A 281 -127.48 -58.39 83.47
N LEU A 282 -127.61 -58.79 82.20
CA LEU A 282 -128.62 -59.76 81.76
C LEU A 282 -128.42 -61.14 82.39
N GLN A 283 -127.17 -61.60 82.51
CA GLN A 283 -126.85 -62.85 83.23
C GLN A 283 -127.23 -62.77 84.71
N VAL A 284 -126.90 -61.67 85.39
CA VAL A 284 -127.28 -61.43 86.79
C VAL A 284 -128.80 -61.43 86.91
N THR A 285 -129.51 -60.70 86.05
CA THR A 285 -130.99 -60.65 86.06
C THR A 285 -131.60 -62.04 85.83
N SER A 286 -131.04 -62.83 84.91
CA SER A 286 -131.49 -64.20 84.66
C SER A 286 -131.23 -65.13 85.86
N LEU A 287 -130.07 -65.00 86.51
CA LEU A 287 -129.73 -65.74 87.72
C LEU A 287 -130.63 -65.32 88.90
N GLU A 288 -130.92 -64.03 89.07
CA GLU A 288 -131.86 -63.51 90.07
C GLU A 288 -133.27 -64.05 89.85
N GLN A 289 -133.77 -64.03 88.61
CA GLN A 289 -135.06 -64.65 88.26
C GLN A 289 -135.05 -66.16 88.54
N THR A 290 -133.94 -66.84 88.28
CA THR A 290 -133.79 -68.27 88.58
C THR A 290 -133.79 -68.52 90.09
N ILE A 291 -133.09 -67.71 90.88
CA ILE A 291 -133.09 -67.76 92.34
C ILE A 291 -134.49 -67.48 92.87
N GLN A 292 -135.21 -66.51 92.32
CA GLN A 292 -136.59 -66.22 92.71
C GLN A 292 -137.51 -67.40 92.44
N ARG A 293 -137.42 -68.01 91.25
CA ARG A 293 -138.18 -69.22 90.91
C ARG A 293 -137.82 -70.41 91.80
N GLN A 294 -136.54 -70.57 92.15
CA GLN A 294 -136.09 -71.59 93.10
C GLN A 294 -136.62 -71.32 94.52
N ASN A 295 -136.65 -70.06 94.96
CA ASN A 295 -137.24 -69.67 96.25
C ASN A 295 -138.75 -69.95 96.28
N GLU A 296 -139.47 -69.65 95.19
CA GLU A 296 -140.88 -70.01 95.05
C GLU A 296 -141.07 -71.53 95.10
N GLN A 297 -140.23 -72.31 94.42
CA GLN A 297 -140.27 -73.78 94.50
C GLN A 297 -139.94 -74.30 95.90
N ILE A 298 -138.98 -73.71 96.60
CA ILE A 298 -138.66 -74.06 98.00
C ILE A 298 -139.85 -73.73 98.90
N ALA A 299 -140.50 -72.59 98.71
CA ALA A 299 -141.70 -72.22 99.46
C ALA A 299 -142.85 -73.20 99.20
N ASP A 300 -143.09 -73.57 97.95
CA ASP A 300 -144.09 -74.57 97.56
C ASP A 300 -143.77 -75.96 98.12
N LEU A 301 -142.52 -76.43 98.02
CA LEU A 301 -142.07 -77.69 98.62
C LEU A 301 -142.18 -77.65 100.15
N SER A 302 -141.87 -76.53 100.79
CA SER A 302 -142.05 -76.34 102.23
C SER A 302 -143.53 -76.38 102.62
N ALA A 303 -144.41 -75.77 101.81
CA ALA A 303 -145.85 -75.84 102.00
C ALA A 303 -146.39 -77.28 101.79
N GLN A 304 -145.90 -78.00 100.78
CA GLN A 304 -146.20 -79.41 100.57
C GLN A 304 -145.67 -80.28 101.71
N LEU A 305 -144.50 -79.98 102.26
CA LEU A 305 -143.93 -80.68 103.42
C LEU A 305 -144.77 -80.43 104.68
N GLN A 306 -145.22 -79.20 104.93
CA GLN A 306 -146.17 -78.91 106.00
C GLN A 306 -147.52 -79.60 105.80
N ALA A 307 -148.02 -79.64 104.56
CA ALA A 307 -149.26 -80.34 104.22
C ALA A 307 -149.14 -81.86 104.40
N THR A 308 -148.02 -82.47 103.99
CA THR A 308 -147.74 -83.90 104.21
C THR A 308 -147.46 -84.22 105.67
N MET A 309 -146.81 -83.32 106.44
CA MET A 309 -146.75 -83.43 107.89
C MET A 309 -148.15 -83.42 108.51
N LYS A 310 -149.05 -82.53 108.07
CA LYS A 310 -150.46 -82.53 108.48
C LYS A 310 -151.19 -83.82 108.12
N GLN A 311 -150.99 -84.34 106.90
CA GLN A 311 -151.60 -85.60 106.46
C GLN A 311 -151.03 -86.81 107.21
N ALA A 312 -149.75 -86.82 107.57
CA ALA A 312 -149.15 -87.84 108.44
C ALA A 312 -149.69 -87.75 109.88
N GLN A 313 -149.96 -86.54 110.38
CA GLN A 313 -150.60 -86.29 111.68
C GLN A 313 -152.06 -86.78 111.69
N ASP A 314 -152.82 -86.52 110.62
CA ASP A 314 -154.20 -87.01 110.44
C ASP A 314 -154.27 -88.53 110.22
N LEU A 315 -153.24 -89.14 109.62
CA LEU A 315 -153.14 -90.61 109.49
C LEU A 315 -152.78 -91.27 110.84
N ALA A 316 -151.90 -90.65 111.65
CA ALA A 316 -151.60 -91.10 113.00
C ALA A 316 -152.81 -90.97 113.94
N MET A 317 -153.61 -89.89 113.83
CA MET A 317 -154.83 -89.73 114.61
C MET A 317 -155.96 -90.69 114.20
N ARG A 318 -156.03 -91.11 112.92
CA ARG A 318 -156.99 -92.14 112.47
C ARG A 318 -156.58 -93.58 112.82
N ALA A 319 -155.32 -93.86 113.12
CA ALA A 319 -154.84 -95.19 113.53
C ALA A 319 -155.00 -95.49 115.04
N PHE A 320 -155.20 -94.47 115.89
CA PHE A 320 -155.36 -94.66 117.34
C PHE A 320 -156.81 -94.81 117.84
N ALA A 321 -157.83 -94.49 117.03
CA ALA A 321 -159.23 -94.58 117.45
C ALA A 321 -159.92 -95.94 117.16
N SER A 322 -159.27 -96.87 116.45
CA SER A 322 -159.86 -98.15 116.03
C SER A 322 -159.26 -99.40 116.71
N SER A 323 -158.58 -99.27 117.85
CA SER A 323 -158.02 -100.41 118.61
C SER A 323 -158.14 -100.33 120.14
N SER A 324 -159.33 -100.01 120.64
CA SER A 324 -159.79 -100.36 122.01
C SER A 324 -161.32 -100.52 122.02
N SER A 325 -161.89 -101.70 121.77
CA SER A 325 -162.18 -102.78 122.75
C SER A 325 -162.83 -102.25 124.03
N GLN A 326 -164.13 -102.56 124.25
CA GLN A 326 -164.57 -103.70 125.06
C GLN A 326 -163.97 -103.71 126.48
N LYS A 327 -164.46 -102.80 127.32
CA LYS A 327 -165.45 -103.12 128.36
C LYS A 327 -166.37 -101.93 128.59
#